data_AF-A0A963XBP5-F1
#
_entry.id   AF-A0A963XBP5-F1
#
_cell.length_a   1.000
_cell.length_b   1.000
_cell.length_c   1.000
_cell.angle_alpha   90.00
_cell.angle_beta   90.00
_cell.angle_gamma   90.00
#
_symmetry.space_group_name_H-M   'P 1'
#
loop_
_entity.id
_entity.type
_entity.pdbx_description
1 polymer ?
#
loop_
_entity_poly.entity_id
_entity_poly.type
_entity_poly.pdbx_seq_one_letter_code
_entity_poly.pdbx_strand_id
1 'polypeptide(L)'
;ADMAEMAWMTNDPDTLPFLALRTEAWPDKGGFNSGYYSNPKVDELLEKARVATDQDERAALYKEMQTIVHDDAPWVFVANWKQNAVTSDRVENFELEPSFFLLLHKVVKK
;
A
#
# COMPACT_ATOMS: atom_id res chain seq x y z
N ALA A 1 13.19 3.34 18.63
CA ALA A 1 13.69 4.26 17.59
C ALA A 1 12.58 5.25 17.31
N ASP A 2 12.91 6.53 17.14
CA ASP A 2 11.90 7.57 16.95
C ASP A 2 11.36 7.62 15.51
N MET A 3 12.13 7.10 14.55
CA MET A 3 11.71 6.90 13.16
C MET A 3 12.30 5.57 12.63
N ALA A 4 11.64 5.00 11.63
CA ALA A 4 12.14 3.85 10.88
C ALA A 4 11.83 4.03 9.39
N GLU A 5 12.73 3.56 8.54
CA GLU A 5 12.49 3.48 7.10
C GLU A 5 11.66 2.22 6.81
N MET A 6 10.54 2.40 6.12
CA MET A 6 9.63 1.33 5.73
C MET A 6 9.19 1.55 4.27
N ALA A 7 8.92 0.45 3.59
CA ALA A 7 8.39 0.46 2.24
C ALA A 7 7.24 -0.53 2.13
N TRP A 8 6.29 -0.22 1.25
CA TRP A 8 5.11 -1.02 1.02
C TRP A 8 4.94 -1.27 -0.47
N MET A 9 4.59 -2.51 -0.82
CA MET A 9 4.29 -2.92 -2.19
C MET A 9 2.84 -3.41 -2.19
N THR A 10 1.94 -2.64 -2.79
CA THR A 10 0.52 -3.00 -2.91
C THR A 10 0.01 -2.61 -4.29
N ASN A 11 -0.98 -3.35 -4.76
CA ASN A 11 -1.67 -3.14 -6.03
C ASN A 11 -3.10 -2.61 -5.86
N ASP A 12 -3.54 -2.39 -4.63
CA ASP A 12 -4.91 -2.00 -4.30
C ASP A 12 -4.93 -0.82 -3.31
N PRO A 13 -5.78 0.20 -3.53
CA PRO A 13 -5.81 1.41 -2.69
C PRO A 13 -6.36 1.20 -1.26
N ASP A 14 -6.99 0.07 -0.94
CA ASP A 14 -7.47 -0.27 0.41
C ASP A 14 -6.36 -0.85 1.28
N THR A 15 -5.58 -1.77 0.70
CA THR A 15 -4.76 -2.72 1.47
C THR A 15 -3.78 -2.01 2.40
N LEU A 16 -3.00 -1.05 1.88
CA LEU A 16 -2.01 -0.35 2.69
C LEU A 16 -2.65 0.61 3.71
N PRO A 17 -3.54 1.55 3.31
CA PRO A 17 -4.16 2.45 4.27
C PRO A 17 -4.90 1.73 5.39
N PHE A 18 -5.62 0.64 5.09
CA PHE A 18 -6.35 -0.10 6.10
C PHE A 18 -5.44 -0.86 7.09
N LEU A 19 -4.31 -1.38 6.62
CA LEU A 19 -3.35 -2.10 7.45
C LEU A 19 -2.50 -1.17 8.31
N ALA A 20 -2.20 0.03 7.83
CA ALA A 20 -1.13 0.86 8.40
C ALA A 20 -1.56 2.26 8.86
N LEU A 21 -2.79 2.71 8.58
CA LEU A 21 -3.27 4.05 8.97
C LEU A 21 -4.55 4.04 9.82
N ARG A 22 -5.29 2.92 9.93
CA ARG A 22 -6.44 2.86 10.84
C ARG A 22 -6.01 2.77 12.31
N THR A 23 -6.76 3.40 13.20
CA THR A 23 -6.48 3.43 14.65
C THR A 23 -6.45 2.02 15.26
N GLU A 24 -7.32 1.13 14.81
CA GLU A 24 -7.36 -0.25 15.33
C GLU A 24 -6.22 -1.14 14.85
N ALA A 25 -5.43 -0.70 13.87
CA ALA A 25 -4.26 -1.43 13.39
C ALA A 25 -2.99 -1.08 14.15
N TRP A 26 -3.06 -0.54 15.37
CA TRP A 26 -1.88 -0.33 16.19
C TRP A 26 -1.15 -1.65 16.51
N PRO A 27 0.19 -1.61 16.68
CA PRO A 27 1.00 -2.81 16.93
C PRO A 27 0.61 -3.57 18.19
N ASP A 28 0.13 -2.90 19.24
CA ASP A 28 -0.35 -3.52 20.48
C ASP A 28 -1.66 -4.31 20.29
N LYS A 29 -2.40 -4.00 19.23
CA LYS A 29 -3.56 -4.76 18.74
C LYS A 29 -3.21 -5.76 17.63
N GLY A 30 -1.92 -5.93 17.34
CA GLY A 30 -1.40 -6.85 16.31
C GLY A 30 -1.46 -6.31 14.88
N GLY A 31 -1.63 -5.00 14.67
CA GLY A 31 -1.66 -4.39 13.34
C GLY A 31 -0.34 -3.73 12.91
N PHE A 32 -0.33 -3.12 11.71
CA PHE A 32 0.87 -2.58 11.05
C PHE A 32 1.00 -1.05 11.13
N ASN A 33 0.15 -0.36 11.88
CA ASN A 33 0.22 1.09 12.11
C ASN A 33 1.33 1.44 13.11
N SER A 34 2.58 1.21 12.71
CA SER A 34 3.78 1.38 13.54
C SER A 34 4.05 2.81 14.01
N GLY A 35 3.44 3.81 13.37
CA GLY A 35 3.49 5.21 13.77
C GLY A 35 2.46 5.59 14.83
N TYR A 36 1.59 4.67 15.26
CA TYR A 36 0.48 4.93 16.19
C TYR A 36 -0.42 6.09 15.75
N TYR A 37 -0.56 6.30 14.43
CA TYR A 37 -1.43 7.34 13.89
C TYR A 37 -2.88 7.05 14.25
N SER A 38 -3.67 8.08 14.53
CA SER A 38 -5.09 7.98 14.80
C SER A 38 -5.81 9.25 14.39
N ASN A 39 -6.79 9.10 13.52
CA ASN A 39 -7.68 10.17 13.11
C ASN A 39 -9.07 9.56 12.84
N PRO A 40 -10.10 9.88 13.66
CA PRO A 40 -11.44 9.30 13.50
C PRO A 40 -12.05 9.54 12.12
N LYS A 41 -11.68 10.64 11.44
CA LYS A 41 -12.15 10.91 10.09
C LYS A 41 -11.50 9.97 9.07
N VAL A 42 -10.22 9.67 9.22
CA VAL A 42 -9.54 8.67 8.40
C VAL A 42 -10.17 7.29 8.61
N ASP A 43 -10.42 6.90 9.86
CA ASP A 43 -11.09 5.62 10.16
C ASP A 43 -12.46 5.53 9.48
N GLU A 44 -13.27 6.60 9.56
CA GLU A 44 -14.59 6.67 8.90
C GLU A 44 -14.49 6.53 7.37
N LEU A 45 -13.54 7.23 6.75
CA LEU A 45 -13.34 7.20 5.29
C LEU A 45 -12.88 5.82 4.81
N LEU A 46 -11.96 5.18 5.54
CA LEU A 46 -11.48 3.84 5.23
C LEU A 46 -12.61 2.80 5.30
N GLU A 47 -13.41 2.81 6.37
CA GLU A 47 -14.55 1.88 6.49
C GLU A 47 -15.59 2.10 5.39
N LYS A 48 -15.93 3.35 5.07
CA LYS A 48 -16.85 3.66 3.96
C LYS A 48 -16.31 3.18 2.62
N ALA A 49 -15.02 3.40 2.35
CA ALA A 49 -14.42 3.02 1.07
C ALA A 49 -14.43 1.50 0.84
N ARG A 50 -14.34 0.68 1.90
CA ARG A 50 -14.38 -0.79 1.81
C ARG A 50 -15.74 -1.37 1.46
N VAL A 51 -16.81 -0.67 1.85
CA VAL A 51 -18.18 -1.10 1.56
C VAL A 51 -18.78 -0.42 0.33
N ALA A 52 -18.10 0.59 -0.22
CA ALA A 52 -18.50 1.27 -1.45
C ALA A 52 -18.40 0.33 -2.66
N THR A 53 -19.51 0.20 -3.40
CA THR A 53 -19.59 -0.64 -4.59
C THR A 53 -19.38 0.15 -5.88
N ASP A 54 -19.66 1.45 -5.87
CA ASP A 54 -19.34 2.36 -6.95
C ASP A 54 -17.85 2.74 -6.94
N GLN A 55 -17.22 2.70 -8.10
CA GLN A 55 -15.77 2.94 -8.20
C GLN A 55 -15.42 4.42 -8.06
N ASP A 56 -16.26 5.33 -8.54
CA ASP A 56 -16.01 6.76 -8.47
C ASP A 56 -16.21 7.28 -7.05
N GLU A 57 -17.23 6.79 -6.35
CA GLU A 57 -17.44 7.01 -4.92
C GLU A 57 -16.24 6.51 -4.11
N ARG A 58 -15.80 5.27 -4.35
CA ARG A 58 -14.64 4.69 -3.66
C ARG A 58 -13.37 5.51 -3.89
N ALA A 59 -13.15 5.96 -5.13
CA ALA A 59 -12.00 6.80 -5.48
C ALA A 59 -12.04 8.16 -4.77
N ALA A 60 -13.21 8.79 -4.67
CA ALA A 60 -13.39 10.06 -3.97
C ALA A 60 -13.07 9.93 -2.47
N LEU A 61 -13.56 8.86 -1.82
CA LEU A 61 -13.29 8.58 -0.40
C LEU A 61 -11.79 8.41 -0.13
N TYR A 62 -11.08 7.63 -0.96
CA TYR A 62 -9.63 7.46 -0.82
C TYR A 62 -8.86 8.75 -1.08
N LYS A 63 -9.31 9.60 -2.01
CA LYS A 63 -8.66 10.89 -2.28
C LYS A 63 -8.78 11.86 -1.10
N GLU A 64 -9.94 11.91 -0.45
CA GLU A 64 -10.13 12.69 0.78
C GLU A 64 -9.22 12.17 1.90
N MET A 65 -9.20 10.86 2.11
CA MET A 65 -8.34 10.22 3.12
C MET A 65 -6.85 10.53 2.87
N GLN A 66 -6.38 10.40 1.62
CA GLN A 66 -4.99 10.70 1.26
C GLN A 66 -4.61 12.16 1.50
N THR A 67 -5.55 13.10 1.30
CA THR A 67 -5.32 14.51 1.57
C THR A 67 -5.12 14.74 3.07
N ILE A 68 -5.98 14.16 3.92
CA ILE A 68 -5.86 14.26 5.38
C ILE A 68 -4.54 13.65 5.85
N VAL A 69 -4.20 12.44 5.38
CA VAL A 69 -2.97 11.76 5.78
C VAL A 69 -1.73 12.53 5.31
N HIS A 70 -1.76 13.12 4.13
CA HIS A 70 -0.68 13.98 3.66
C HIS A 70 -0.46 15.18 4.60
N ASP A 71 -1.55 15.84 5.01
CA ASP A 71 -1.47 17.05 5.84
C ASP A 71 -1.12 16.74 7.31
N ASP A 72 -1.61 15.60 7.84
CA ASP A 72 -1.28 15.11 9.18
C ASP A 72 0.16 14.58 9.27
N ALA A 73 0.76 14.24 8.12
CA ALA A 73 2.14 13.76 7.97
C ALA A 73 2.55 12.64 8.96
N PRO A 74 1.78 11.53 9.11
CA PRO A 74 2.19 10.42 9.96
C PRO A 74 3.42 9.69 9.40
N TRP A 75 3.66 9.82 8.09
CA TRP A 75 4.86 9.34 7.40
C TRP A 75 5.51 10.46 6.61
N VAL A 76 6.82 10.34 6.40
CA VAL A 76 7.53 11.11 5.38
C VAL A 76 7.51 10.30 4.08
N PHE A 77 6.70 10.71 3.10
CA PHE A 77 6.64 10.06 1.80
C PHE A 77 7.89 10.40 0.97
N VAL A 78 8.82 9.45 0.83
CA VAL A 78 10.11 9.69 0.16
C VAL A 78 10.03 9.51 -1.36
N ALA A 79 9.47 8.40 -1.84
CA ALA A 79 9.45 8.07 -3.26
C ALA A 79 8.43 6.99 -3.63
N ASN A 80 8.00 7.01 -4.90
CA ASN A 80 7.31 5.88 -5.55
C ASN A 80 8.31 5.15 -6.45
N TRP A 81 8.65 3.92 -6.10
CA TRP A 81 9.73 3.16 -6.76
C TRP A 81 9.22 2.38 -7.97
N LYS A 82 10.05 2.30 -9.01
CA LYS A 82 9.83 1.38 -10.13
C LYS A 82 10.48 0.03 -9.83
N GLN A 83 9.77 -1.05 -10.13
CA GLN A 83 10.34 -2.39 -10.06
C GLN A 83 11.40 -2.56 -11.16
N ASN A 84 12.55 -3.12 -10.81
CA ASN A 84 13.63 -3.42 -11.73
C ASN A 84 14.07 -4.87 -11.54
N ALA A 85 14.41 -5.54 -12.65
CA ALA A 85 15.01 -6.86 -12.63
C ALA A 85 16.02 -6.99 -13.77
N VAL A 86 17.05 -7.81 -13.53
CA VAL A 86 18.08 -8.16 -14.51
C VAL A 86 18.10 -9.68 -14.62
N THR A 87 18.07 -10.18 -15.85
CA THR A 87 18.12 -11.61 -16.16
C THR A 87 19.31 -11.91 -17.07
N SER A 88 19.77 -13.17 -17.07
CA SER A 88 20.66 -13.65 -18.14
C SER A 88 19.87 -13.70 -19.46
N ASP A 89 20.58 -13.49 -20.57
CA ASP A 89 20.11 -13.71 -21.95
C ASP A 89 19.53 -15.12 -22.22
N ARG A 90 19.79 -16.09 -21.33
CA ARG A 90 19.23 -17.44 -21.38
C ARG A 90 17.84 -17.58 -20.77
N VAL A 91 17.36 -16.56 -20.04
CA VAL A 91 16.05 -16.58 -19.40
C VAL A 91 15.03 -16.02 -20.38
N GLU A 92 14.00 -16.81 -20.66
CA GLU A 92 12.92 -16.44 -21.57
C GLU A 92 11.59 -16.36 -20.81
N ASN A 93 10.67 -15.53 -21.30
CA ASN A 93 9.32 -15.31 -20.78
C ASN A 93 9.22 -14.78 -19.34
N PHE A 94 10.30 -14.20 -18.80
CA PHE A 94 10.25 -13.46 -17.54
C PHE A 94 9.73 -12.04 -17.78
N GLU A 95 8.68 -11.66 -17.05
CA GLU A 95 8.11 -10.32 -17.07
C GLU A 95 7.92 -9.84 -15.62
N LEU A 96 8.15 -8.55 -15.40
CA LEU A 96 7.80 -7.89 -14.14
C LEU A 96 6.29 -7.69 -14.10
N GLU A 97 5.66 -8.10 -13.00
CA GLU A 97 4.21 -7.99 -12.83
C GLU A 97 3.91 -6.84 -11.82
N PRO A 98 2.96 -5.93 -12.11
CA PRO A 98 2.66 -4.77 -11.26
C PRO A 98 2.34 -5.05 -9.79
N SER A 99 1.82 -6.23 -9.43
CA SER A 99 1.61 -6.66 -8.05
C SER A 99 2.87 -7.20 -7.37
N PHE A 100 4.02 -7.15 -8.04
CA PHE A 100 5.33 -7.65 -7.58
C PHE A 100 5.42 -9.18 -7.43
N PHE A 101 4.40 -9.93 -7.85
CA PHE A 101 4.47 -11.38 -7.82
C PHE A 101 5.50 -11.93 -8.83
N LEU A 102 6.28 -12.91 -8.37
CA LEU A 102 7.19 -13.66 -9.22
C LEU A 102 6.43 -14.80 -9.91
N LEU A 103 5.82 -14.49 -11.07
CA LEU A 103 5.08 -15.46 -11.88
C LEU A 103 6.03 -16.27 -12.76
N LEU A 104 6.57 -17.36 -12.22
CA LEU A 104 7.61 -18.16 -12.89
C LEU A 104 7.08 -19.30 -13.77
N HIS A 105 5.76 -19.51 -13.81
CA HIS A 105 5.17 -20.70 -14.43
C HIS A 105 5.37 -20.80 -15.95
N LYS A 106 5.65 -19.68 -16.63
CA LYS A 106 6.00 -19.61 -18.06
C LYS A 106 7.50 -19.40 -18.31
N VAL A 107 8.26 -19.13 -17.24
CA VAL A 107 9.68 -18.78 -17.33
C VAL A 107 10.47 -20.04 -17.61
N VAL A 108 11.32 -19.97 -18.64
CA VAL A 108 12.17 -21.09 -19.05
C VAL A 108 13.62 -20.62 -19.20
N LYS A 109 14.51 -21.60 -19.22
CA LYS A 109 15.94 -21.40 -19.48
C LYS A 109 16.30 -22.16 -20.75
N LYS A 110 16.94 -21.49 -21.69
CA LYS A 110 17.58 -22.12 -22.85
C LYS A 110 18.75 -23.01 -22.44
#